data_AF-A0A1Q9BYG0-F1
#
_entry.id   AF-A0A1Q9BYG0-F1
#
_cell.length_a   1.000
_cell.length_b   1.000
_cell.length_c   1.000
_cell.angle_alpha   90.00
_cell.angle_beta   90.00
_cell.angle_gamma   90.00
#
_symmetry.space_group_name_H-M   'P 1'
#
loop_
_entity.id
_entity.type
_entity.pdbx_description
1 polymer ?
#
loop_
_entity_poly.entity_id
_entity_poly.type
_entity_poly.pdbx_seq_one_letter_code
_entity_poly.pdbx_strand_id
1 'polypeptide(L)'
;MWVAIIPHLSFLLLLCFWQRVRALLLGPKNVFLDILCIPQYDDKLKARGIMGLGNNLECSQELTVLWSPRYFTRLWCTYEIAMFLRRPERLQQIQLVPVTMPVILCLFSAAWLCVRLQLTVVESVTVDGDDIGLRLLVKIGLMLLSVPVIFVLKSYLGMGLVQDLEELPKQLQEFSIADSQCSCCFFEHRHPQTGKRIMCDRKVVYQAVNDSYDDQEVRRTYSHEVSRTTSGLDVFDGAVRCQLSDRISEQRFSSSLIPLDLFIYMVWAWDIPWLAPRLHLISQVGNLGRHPEYEHYDDLLRVLYALADMIDWAKGLPSILVLLFVSMRLWKLMSRWKCCPRIVRALASVPMVILSTLLVFVIISLALDLTEDDWNPLNTLPFTFFLLLAICLSKPPKAKLLSFVCSVVQPGRGPSAKPSASETRSWNEKPDQSTEELSSTSQDDNFDGKLISV
;
A
#
# COMPACT_ATOMS: atom_id res chain seq x y z
N MET A 1 -26.04 4.27 21.99
CA MET A 1 -25.69 5.06 20.78
C MET A 1 -24.43 5.92 20.96
N TRP A 2 -24.38 6.84 21.94
CA TRP A 2 -23.21 7.73 22.16
C TRP A 2 -21.88 6.99 22.40
N VAL A 3 -21.91 5.86 23.12
CA VAL A 3 -20.74 4.98 23.35
C VAL A 3 -20.14 4.45 22.04
N ALA A 4 -20.96 4.30 20.99
CA ALA A 4 -20.47 3.94 19.66
C ALA A 4 -20.01 5.18 18.88
N ILE A 5 -20.80 6.27 18.86
CA ILE A 5 -20.50 7.45 18.03
C ILE A 5 -19.19 8.13 18.46
N ILE A 6 -18.99 8.35 19.77
CA ILE A 6 -17.86 9.13 20.26
C ILE A 6 -16.52 8.50 19.86
N PRO A 7 -16.26 7.19 20.06
CA PRO A 7 -14.98 6.62 19.66
C PRO A 7 -14.75 6.64 18.14
N HIS A 8 -15.80 6.52 17.31
CA HIS A 8 -15.65 6.67 15.86
C HIS A 8 -15.29 8.12 15.48
N LEU A 9 -15.92 9.11 16.10
CA LEU A 9 -15.54 10.50 15.94
C LEU A 9 -14.10 10.74 16.41
N SER A 10 -13.71 10.17 17.56
CA SER A 10 -12.34 10.23 18.05
C SER A 10 -11.36 9.58 17.08
N PHE A 11 -11.70 8.44 16.48
CA PHE A 11 -10.89 7.81 15.43
C PHE A 11 -10.73 8.71 14.21
N LEU A 12 -11.81 9.32 13.71
CA LEU A 12 -11.77 10.24 12.57
C LEU A 12 -10.96 11.50 12.90
N LEU A 13 -11.13 12.06 14.10
CA LEU A 13 -10.32 13.18 14.59
C LEU A 13 -8.85 12.79 14.67
N LEU A 14 -8.53 11.64 15.26
CA LEU A 14 -7.16 11.13 15.30
C LEU A 14 -6.63 10.91 13.89
N LEU A 15 -7.38 10.34 12.96
CA LEU A 15 -6.95 10.13 11.59
C LEU A 15 -6.63 11.46 10.88
N CYS A 16 -7.50 12.46 11.01
CA CYS A 16 -7.32 13.77 10.38
C CYS A 16 -6.22 14.61 11.05
N PHE A 17 -6.03 14.47 12.35
CA PHE A 17 -5.10 15.28 13.15
C PHE A 17 -3.91 14.48 13.68
N TRP A 18 -3.67 13.25 13.20
CA TRP A 18 -2.65 12.35 13.73
C TRP A 18 -1.28 12.98 13.72
N GLN A 19 -0.95 13.73 12.66
CA GLN A 19 0.34 14.41 12.54
C GLN A 19 0.55 15.44 13.66
N ARG A 20 -0.51 16.16 14.07
CA ARG A 20 -0.45 17.13 15.17
C ARG A 20 -0.32 16.42 16.53
N VAL A 21 -1.11 15.37 16.75
CA VAL A 21 -1.05 14.55 17.97
C VAL A 21 0.33 13.92 18.11
N ARG A 22 0.85 13.34 17.03
CA ARG A 22 2.19 12.78 16.96
C ARG A 22 3.26 13.84 17.24
N ALA A 23 3.16 15.03 16.66
CA ALA A 23 4.12 16.10 16.91
C ALA A 23 4.22 16.47 18.39
N LEU A 24 3.09 16.43 19.13
CA LEU A 24 3.05 16.68 20.57
C LEU A 24 3.64 15.51 21.40
N LEU A 25 3.40 14.26 21.00
CA LEU A 25 3.73 13.09 21.82
C LEU A 25 5.05 12.38 21.45
N LEU A 26 5.38 12.31 20.17
CA LEU A 26 6.47 11.50 19.61
C LEU A 26 7.47 12.32 18.78
N GLY A 27 7.27 13.64 18.72
CA GLY A 27 8.01 14.54 17.85
C GLY A 27 7.54 14.48 16.38
N PRO A 28 7.81 15.55 15.61
CA PRO A 28 7.43 15.62 14.21
C PRO A 28 8.23 14.63 13.35
N LYS A 29 7.60 14.05 12.34
CA LYS A 29 8.32 13.45 11.22
C LYS A 29 8.59 14.56 10.21
N ASN A 30 9.86 14.80 9.92
CA ASN A 30 10.25 15.72 8.86
C ASN A 30 10.05 15.02 7.52
N VAL A 31 9.20 15.60 6.69
CA VAL A 31 8.93 15.14 5.33
C VAL A 31 9.28 16.27 4.40
N PHE A 32 10.15 16.00 3.44
CA PHE A 32 10.39 16.90 2.34
C PHE A 32 9.29 16.68 1.30
N LEU A 33 8.55 17.74 0.96
CA LEU A 33 7.54 17.72 -0.10
C LEU A 33 7.83 18.82 -1.09
N ASP A 34 8.19 18.43 -2.31
CA ASP A 34 8.63 19.29 -3.41
C ASP A 34 7.76 20.56 -3.57
N ILE A 35 6.45 20.39 -3.60
CA ILE A 35 5.48 21.48 -3.85
C ILE A 35 5.45 22.52 -2.73
N LEU A 36 5.84 22.14 -1.50
CA LEU A 36 5.87 23.02 -0.34
C LEU A 36 7.25 23.63 -0.12
N CYS A 37 8.30 22.86 -0.41
CA CYS A 37 9.68 23.25 -0.12
C CYS A 37 10.32 24.07 -1.25
N ILE A 38 9.82 23.97 -2.49
CA ILE A 38 10.34 24.73 -3.63
C ILE A 38 9.38 25.87 -3.96
N PRO A 39 9.78 27.15 -3.82
CA PRO A 39 8.96 28.29 -4.18
C PRO A 39 8.53 28.22 -5.65
N GLN A 40 7.22 28.09 -5.89
CA GLN A 40 6.67 27.99 -7.26
C GLN A 40 6.50 29.34 -7.96
N TYR A 41 6.62 30.45 -7.23
CA TYR A 41 6.30 31.81 -7.72
C TYR A 41 7.51 32.63 -8.18
N ASP A 42 8.73 32.25 -7.81
CA ASP A 42 9.98 32.94 -8.19
C ASP A 42 10.87 31.96 -8.96
N ASP A 43 11.07 32.23 -10.25
CA ASP A 43 11.84 31.36 -11.15
C ASP A 43 13.29 31.15 -10.69
N LYS A 44 13.92 32.16 -10.06
CA LYS A 44 15.30 32.04 -9.56
C LYS A 44 15.37 31.20 -8.30
N LEU A 45 14.43 31.38 -7.38
CA LEU A 45 14.34 30.54 -6.17
C LEU A 45 13.93 29.12 -6.52
N LYS A 46 13.03 28.94 -7.48
CA LYS A 46 12.64 27.64 -8.03
C LYS A 46 13.85 26.92 -8.62
N ALA A 47 14.63 27.59 -9.46
CA ALA A 47 15.86 27.02 -10.03
C ALA A 47 16.86 26.62 -8.95
N ARG A 48 17.07 27.45 -7.92
CA ARG A 48 17.92 27.11 -6.77
C ARG A 48 17.37 25.92 -5.96
N GLY A 49 16.06 25.89 -5.72
CA GLY A 49 15.40 24.78 -5.02
C GLY A 49 15.50 23.47 -5.79
N ILE A 50 15.40 23.52 -7.12
CA ILE A 50 15.63 22.38 -8.02
C ILE A 50 17.09 21.90 -7.91
N MET A 51 18.07 22.80 -7.99
CA MET A 51 19.48 22.42 -7.84
C MET A 51 19.79 21.83 -6.46
N GLY A 52 19.09 22.28 -5.41
CA GLY A 52 19.21 21.73 -4.06
C GLY A 52 18.40 20.44 -3.82
N LEU A 53 17.55 20.03 -4.76
CA LEU A 53 16.67 18.86 -4.58
C LEU A 53 17.47 17.56 -4.47
N GLY A 54 18.53 17.40 -5.28
CA GLY A 54 19.45 16.26 -5.18
C GLY A 54 20.02 16.10 -3.78
N ASN A 55 20.56 17.19 -3.20
CA ASN A 55 21.12 17.18 -1.84
C ASN A 55 20.08 16.80 -0.77
N ASN A 56 18.84 17.30 -0.89
CA ASN A 56 17.77 16.94 0.05
C ASN A 56 17.41 15.44 -0.05
N LEU A 57 17.37 14.88 -1.26
CA LEU A 57 17.14 13.45 -1.47
C LEU A 57 18.30 12.60 -0.95
N GLU A 58 19.54 13.08 -1.07
CA GLU A 58 20.72 12.44 -0.49
C GLU A 58 20.69 12.38 1.04
N CYS A 59 20.20 13.43 1.70
CA CYS A 59 20.06 13.47 3.15
C CYS A 59 18.80 12.76 3.67
N SER A 60 17.81 12.49 2.81
CA SER A 60 16.61 11.76 3.18
C SER A 60 16.95 10.34 3.62
N GLN A 61 16.13 9.67 4.41
CA GLN A 61 16.33 8.26 4.80
C GLN A 61 15.53 7.29 3.94
N GLU A 62 14.40 7.75 3.40
CA GLU A 62 13.42 6.94 2.68
C GLU A 62 12.77 7.79 1.60
N LEU A 63 12.36 7.16 0.50
CA LEU A 63 11.56 7.80 -0.55
C LEU A 63 10.20 7.11 -0.65
N THR A 64 9.16 7.79 -0.17
CA THR A 64 7.78 7.35 -0.32
C THR A 64 7.18 7.92 -1.61
N VAL A 65 7.00 7.05 -2.61
CA VAL A 65 6.44 7.39 -3.92
C VAL A 65 4.92 7.23 -3.89
N LEU A 66 4.20 8.35 -3.95
CA LEU A 66 2.75 8.35 -4.14
C LEU A 66 2.41 7.99 -5.59
N TRP A 67 2.30 6.71 -5.84
CA TRP A 67 2.27 6.16 -7.18
C TRP A 67 0.87 6.26 -7.82
N SER A 68 0.88 6.66 -9.08
CA SER A 68 -0.24 6.57 -10.01
C SER A 68 0.27 6.07 -11.36
N PRO A 69 -0.59 5.61 -12.28
CA PRO A 69 -0.15 5.17 -13.62
C PRO A 69 0.64 6.22 -14.41
N ARG A 70 0.52 7.51 -14.05
CA ARG A 70 1.21 8.64 -14.68
C ARG A 70 2.51 9.04 -13.99
N TYR A 71 2.92 8.35 -12.92
CA TYR A 71 4.09 8.75 -12.13
C TYR A 71 5.37 8.75 -12.98
N PHE A 72 5.67 7.62 -13.63
CA PHE A 72 6.86 7.47 -14.48
C PHE A 72 6.78 8.21 -15.81
N THR A 73 5.64 8.82 -16.14
CA THR A 73 5.51 9.69 -17.31
C THR A 73 5.79 11.15 -16.99
N ARG A 74 6.11 11.52 -15.74
CA ARG A 74 6.37 12.91 -15.32
C ARG A 74 7.86 13.09 -15.05
N LEU A 75 8.50 14.01 -15.79
CA LEU A 75 9.94 14.27 -15.71
C LEU A 75 10.44 14.54 -14.28
N TRP A 76 9.70 15.33 -13.50
CA TRP A 76 10.08 15.65 -12.12
C TRP A 76 10.03 14.44 -11.19
N CYS A 77 9.00 13.60 -11.31
CA CYS A 77 8.87 12.37 -10.55
C CYS A 77 10.00 11.37 -10.89
N THR A 78 10.41 11.30 -12.16
CA THR A 78 11.53 10.44 -12.58
C THR A 78 12.88 10.98 -12.11
N TYR A 79 13.04 12.30 -12.03
CA TYR A 79 14.23 12.93 -11.47
C TYR A 79 14.43 12.57 -9.99
N GLU A 80 13.36 12.58 -9.18
CA GLU A 80 13.44 12.17 -7.77
C GLU A 80 13.92 10.73 -7.62
N ILE A 81 13.41 9.83 -8.47
CA ILE A 81 13.84 8.43 -8.53
C ILE A 81 15.32 8.35 -8.92
N ALA A 82 15.76 9.11 -9.94
CA ALA A 82 17.15 9.14 -10.38
C ALA A 82 18.11 9.57 -9.27
N MET A 83 17.82 10.69 -8.61
CA MET A 83 18.69 11.19 -7.55
C MET A 83 18.74 10.23 -6.36
N PHE A 84 17.62 9.59 -6.01
CA PHE A 84 17.58 8.63 -4.91
C PHE A 84 18.28 7.31 -5.25
N LEU A 85 18.14 6.82 -6.49
CA LEU A 85 18.79 5.61 -7.00
C LEU A 85 20.27 5.79 -7.31
N ARG A 86 20.84 7.00 -7.18
CA ARG A 86 22.29 7.20 -7.32
C ARG A 86 23.08 6.31 -6.35
N ARG A 87 22.48 5.96 -5.20
CA ARG A 87 23.04 4.99 -4.23
C ARG A 87 22.25 3.67 -4.28
N PRO A 88 22.82 2.60 -4.84
CA PRO A 88 22.12 1.33 -5.05
C PRO A 88 21.63 0.69 -3.74
N GLU A 89 22.32 0.93 -2.62
CA GLU A 89 21.93 0.40 -1.29
C GLU A 89 20.56 0.93 -0.85
N ARG A 90 20.16 2.09 -1.38
CA ARG A 90 18.91 2.77 -1.04
C ARG A 90 17.71 2.24 -1.81
N LEU A 91 17.91 1.35 -2.78
CA LEU A 91 16.81 0.74 -3.52
C LEU A 91 15.76 0.10 -2.59
N GLN A 92 16.18 -0.45 -1.45
CA GLN A 92 15.28 -1.04 -0.45
C GLN A 92 14.46 -0.01 0.33
N GLN A 93 14.87 1.26 0.32
CA GLN A 93 14.23 2.38 1.01
C GLN A 93 13.20 3.10 0.14
N ILE A 94 12.94 2.63 -1.08
CA ILE A 94 11.86 3.15 -1.93
C ILE A 94 10.56 2.41 -1.57
N GLN A 95 9.55 3.17 -1.14
CA GLN A 95 8.22 2.66 -0.86
C GLN A 95 7.22 3.21 -1.88
N LEU A 96 6.62 2.34 -2.71
CA LEU A 96 5.53 2.77 -3.59
C LEU A 96 4.18 2.57 -2.92
N VAL A 97 3.45 3.67 -2.77
CA VAL A 97 2.12 3.71 -2.18
C VAL A 97 1.12 4.17 -3.23
N PRO A 98 0.21 3.30 -3.72
CA PRO A 98 -0.77 3.71 -4.71
C PRO A 98 -1.74 4.74 -4.15
N VAL A 99 -1.96 5.84 -4.87
CA VAL A 99 -2.86 6.93 -4.44
C VAL A 99 -4.33 6.50 -4.31
N THR A 100 -4.72 5.41 -4.97
CA THR A 100 -6.07 4.83 -4.87
C THR A 100 -6.28 4.05 -3.57
N MET A 101 -5.22 3.62 -2.88
CA MET A 101 -5.32 2.81 -1.65
C MET A 101 -6.07 3.51 -0.51
N PRO A 102 -5.75 4.76 -0.12
CA PRO A 102 -6.48 5.46 0.93
C PRO A 102 -7.98 5.57 0.67
N VAL A 103 -8.38 5.75 -0.60
CA VAL A 103 -9.80 5.81 -0.99
C VAL A 103 -10.47 4.46 -0.78
N ILE A 104 -9.82 3.37 -1.19
CA ILE A 104 -10.34 2.00 -0.97
C ILE A 104 -10.46 1.70 0.52
N LEU A 105 -9.44 2.05 1.32
CA LEU A 105 -9.45 1.92 2.78
C LEU A 105 -10.63 2.69 3.41
N CYS A 106 -10.85 3.93 2.98
CA CYS A 106 -11.98 4.74 3.45
C CYS A 106 -13.34 4.10 3.08
N LEU A 107 -13.47 3.53 1.89
CA LEU A 107 -14.69 2.82 1.49
C LEU A 107 -14.92 1.54 2.30
N PHE A 108 -13.86 0.78 2.60
CA PHE A 108 -13.95 -0.37 3.50
C PHE A 108 -14.38 0.04 4.91
N SER A 109 -13.78 1.11 5.44
CA SER A 109 -14.16 1.70 6.72
C SER A 109 -15.63 2.09 6.76
N ALA A 110 -16.08 2.84 5.75
CA ALA A 110 -17.46 3.30 5.64
C ALA A 110 -18.45 2.14 5.53
N ALA A 111 -18.12 1.11 4.72
CA ALA A 111 -18.94 -0.09 4.62
C ALA A 111 -19.09 -0.79 5.98
N TRP A 112 -17.98 -0.98 6.69
CA TRP A 112 -17.99 -1.65 7.99
C TRP A 112 -18.77 -0.85 9.03
N LEU A 113 -18.57 0.47 9.09
CA LEU A 113 -19.35 1.35 9.96
C LEU A 113 -20.85 1.22 9.68
N CYS A 114 -21.26 1.22 8.41
CA CYS A 114 -22.66 1.07 8.04
C CYS A 114 -23.22 -0.26 8.55
N VAL A 115 -22.51 -1.36 8.32
CA VAL A 115 -22.90 -2.70 8.80
C VAL A 115 -23.05 -2.70 10.32
N ARG A 116 -22.09 -2.16 11.06
CA ARG A 116 -22.13 -2.12 12.53
C ARG A 116 -23.27 -1.25 13.05
N LEU A 117 -23.47 -0.07 12.49
CA LEU A 117 -24.61 0.80 12.85
C LEU A 117 -25.94 0.10 12.60
N GLN A 118 -26.09 -0.59 11.47
CA GLN A 118 -27.30 -1.36 11.16
C GLN A 118 -27.53 -2.47 12.19
N LEU A 119 -26.51 -3.27 12.51
CA LEU A 119 -26.62 -4.34 13.51
C LEU A 119 -27.08 -3.80 14.87
N THR A 120 -26.49 -2.69 15.32
CA THR A 120 -26.86 -2.05 16.60
C THR A 120 -28.27 -1.48 16.58
N VAL A 121 -28.70 -0.87 15.47
CA VAL A 121 -30.07 -0.37 15.34
C VAL A 121 -31.05 -1.54 15.43
N VAL A 122 -30.80 -2.65 14.73
CA VAL A 122 -31.67 -3.83 14.82
C VAL A 122 -31.73 -4.35 16.25
N GLU A 123 -30.59 -4.54 16.89
CA GLU A 123 -30.53 -5.00 18.29
C GLU A 123 -31.30 -4.09 19.24
N SER A 124 -31.26 -2.77 19.02
CA SER A 124 -31.98 -1.81 19.87
C SER A 124 -33.50 -1.76 19.63
N VAL A 125 -33.96 -2.11 18.42
CA VAL A 125 -35.40 -2.06 18.07
C VAL A 125 -36.10 -3.37 18.41
N THR A 126 -35.38 -4.48 18.42
CA THR A 126 -35.97 -5.82 18.57
C THR A 126 -35.93 -6.34 20.00
N VAL A 127 -35.86 -5.44 20.99
CA VAL A 127 -35.70 -5.79 22.42
C VAL A 127 -36.96 -6.45 23.00
N ASP A 128 -38.15 -6.23 22.44
CA ASP A 128 -39.43 -6.64 23.04
C ASP A 128 -40.14 -7.85 22.38
N GLY A 129 -39.48 -8.61 21.49
CA GLY A 129 -40.13 -9.75 20.81
C GLY A 129 -39.23 -10.98 20.61
N ASP A 130 -39.77 -12.16 20.96
CA ASP A 130 -39.10 -13.48 20.85
C ASP A 130 -38.92 -14.01 19.42
N ASP A 131 -39.39 -13.29 18.39
CA ASP A 131 -39.27 -13.77 17.01
C ASP A 131 -37.85 -13.59 16.46
N ILE A 132 -36.99 -14.57 16.76
CA ILE A 132 -35.65 -14.73 16.20
C ILE A 132 -35.67 -14.64 14.67
N GLY A 133 -36.71 -15.18 14.02
CA GLY A 133 -36.86 -15.17 12.57
C GLY A 133 -37.02 -13.76 12.01
N LEU A 134 -37.89 -12.95 12.62
CA LEU A 134 -38.08 -11.55 12.22
C LEU A 134 -36.78 -10.75 12.39
N ARG A 135 -36.08 -10.93 13.52
CA ARG A 135 -34.79 -10.25 13.78
C ARG A 135 -33.77 -10.58 12.70
N LEU A 136 -33.63 -11.86 12.36
CA LEU A 136 -32.71 -12.32 11.32
C LEU A 136 -33.10 -11.75 9.95
N LEU A 137 -34.39 -11.74 9.60
CA LEU A 137 -34.89 -11.23 8.33
C LEU A 137 -34.64 -9.72 8.18
N VAL A 138 -34.85 -8.93 9.23
CA VAL A 138 -34.53 -7.49 9.24
C VAL A 138 -33.03 -7.25 9.10
N LYS A 139 -32.18 -8.01 9.82
CA LYS A 139 -30.71 -7.93 9.68
C LYS A 139 -30.28 -8.22 8.25
N ILE A 140 -30.78 -9.31 7.66
CA ILE A 140 -30.48 -9.69 6.27
C ILE A 140 -30.96 -8.61 5.30
N GLY A 141 -32.20 -8.10 5.46
CA GLY A 141 -32.77 -7.07 4.59
C GLY A 141 -31.97 -5.77 4.59
N LEU A 142 -31.57 -5.28 5.77
CA LEU A 142 -30.75 -4.06 5.90
C LEU A 142 -29.35 -4.23 5.30
N MET A 143 -28.74 -5.40 5.50
CA MET A 143 -27.45 -5.74 4.90
C MET A 143 -27.54 -5.79 3.38
N LEU A 144 -28.60 -6.39 2.82
CA LEU A 144 -28.80 -6.46 1.37
C LEU A 144 -29.04 -5.09 0.72
N LEU A 145 -29.53 -4.10 1.47
CA LEU A 145 -29.80 -2.76 0.94
C LEU A 145 -28.56 -1.87 0.85
N SER A 146 -27.76 -1.79 1.92
CA SER A 146 -26.64 -0.83 2.03
C SER A 146 -25.31 -1.34 1.47
N VAL A 147 -25.05 -2.64 1.64
CA VAL A 147 -23.77 -3.27 1.33
C VAL A 147 -23.45 -3.27 -0.17
N PRO A 148 -24.40 -3.55 -1.10
CA PRO A 148 -24.06 -3.67 -2.51
C PRO A 148 -23.47 -2.39 -3.12
N VAL A 149 -24.01 -1.21 -2.79
CA VAL A 149 -23.57 0.06 -3.40
C VAL A 149 -22.10 0.33 -3.07
N ILE A 150 -21.74 0.25 -1.78
CA ILE A 150 -20.36 0.50 -1.34
C ILE A 150 -19.43 -0.58 -1.87
N PHE A 151 -19.88 -1.85 -1.92
CA PHE A 151 -19.08 -2.95 -2.43
C PHE A 151 -18.84 -2.88 -3.94
N VAL A 152 -19.81 -2.43 -4.73
CA VAL A 152 -19.62 -2.19 -6.17
C VAL A 152 -18.55 -1.13 -6.39
N LEU A 153 -18.64 0.01 -5.71
CA LEU A 153 -17.67 1.10 -5.84
C LEU A 153 -16.26 0.65 -5.41
N LYS A 154 -16.17 -0.03 -4.26
CA LYS A 154 -14.94 -0.62 -3.74
C LYS A 154 -14.33 -1.61 -4.73
N SER A 155 -15.13 -2.52 -5.29
CA SER A 155 -14.66 -3.50 -6.28
C SER A 155 -14.25 -2.86 -7.60
N TYR A 156 -14.96 -1.81 -8.04
CA TYR A 156 -14.59 -1.04 -9.22
C TYR A 156 -13.21 -0.41 -9.07
N LEU A 157 -12.95 0.27 -7.95
CA LEU A 157 -11.65 0.91 -7.67
C LEU A 157 -10.55 -0.13 -7.43
N GLY A 158 -10.84 -1.18 -6.67
CA GLY A 158 -9.91 -2.28 -6.39
C GLY A 158 -9.45 -3.00 -7.65
N MET A 159 -10.36 -3.28 -8.59
CA MET A 159 -9.97 -3.83 -9.90
C MET A 159 -9.14 -2.85 -10.73
N GLY A 160 -9.48 -1.56 -10.73
CA GLY A 160 -8.67 -0.54 -11.41
C GLY A 160 -7.24 -0.53 -10.87
N LEU A 161 -7.10 -0.53 -9.55
CA LEU A 161 -5.81 -0.58 -8.88
C LEU A 161 -5.03 -1.86 -9.19
N VAL A 162 -5.67 -3.03 -9.19
CA VAL A 162 -5.00 -4.29 -9.56
C VAL A 162 -4.55 -4.27 -11.02
N GLN A 163 -5.34 -3.68 -11.93
CA GLN A 163 -4.95 -3.52 -13.34
C GLN A 163 -3.75 -2.58 -13.48
N ASP A 164 -3.77 -1.45 -12.77
CA ASP A 164 -2.67 -0.49 -12.78
C ASP A 164 -1.38 -1.15 -12.25
N LEU A 165 -1.47 -1.88 -11.12
CA LEU A 165 -0.36 -2.62 -10.56
C LEU A 165 0.11 -3.77 -11.46
N GLU A 166 -0.79 -4.32 -12.29
CA GLU A 166 -0.46 -5.31 -13.31
C GLU A 166 0.43 -4.75 -14.41
N GLU A 167 0.24 -3.49 -14.77
CA GLU A 167 0.98 -2.81 -15.83
C GLU A 167 2.29 -2.18 -15.34
N LEU A 168 2.41 -1.88 -14.05
CA LEU A 168 3.59 -1.23 -13.47
C LEU A 168 4.93 -1.89 -13.84
N PRO A 169 5.12 -3.23 -13.73
CA PRO A 169 6.41 -3.83 -14.12
C PRO A 169 6.75 -3.62 -15.60
N LYS A 170 5.75 -3.65 -16.50
CA LYS A 170 6.00 -3.38 -17.92
C LYS A 170 6.36 -1.92 -18.14
N GLN A 171 5.65 -1.00 -17.48
CA GLN A 171 5.97 0.43 -17.51
C GLN A 171 7.42 0.69 -17.06
N LEU A 172 7.92 -0.07 -16.09
CA LEU A 172 9.30 0.03 -15.62
C LEU A 172 10.30 -0.63 -16.58
N GLN A 173 9.97 -1.79 -17.14
CA GLN A 173 10.81 -2.49 -18.13
C GLN A 173 10.98 -1.70 -19.43
N GLU A 174 9.93 -0.99 -19.85
CA GLU A 174 9.91 -0.13 -21.04
C GLU A 174 10.25 1.33 -20.73
N PHE A 175 10.61 1.63 -19.47
CA PHE A 175 10.83 3.00 -19.02
C PHE A 175 11.95 3.69 -19.82
N SER A 176 11.73 4.92 -20.28
CA SER A 176 12.82 5.80 -20.66
C SER A 176 12.57 7.21 -20.13
N ILE A 177 13.60 7.83 -19.57
CA ILE A 177 13.53 9.23 -19.17
C ILE A 177 13.28 10.15 -20.38
N ALA A 178 13.66 9.72 -21.59
CA ALA A 178 13.37 10.39 -22.86
C ALA A 178 11.87 10.65 -23.05
N ASP A 179 11.05 9.65 -22.74
CA ASP A 179 9.60 9.66 -22.94
C ASP A 179 8.83 10.39 -21.83
N SER A 180 9.51 10.78 -20.75
CA SER A 180 8.91 11.53 -19.66
C SER A 180 8.40 12.90 -20.16
N GLN A 181 7.25 13.35 -19.66
CA GLN A 181 6.62 14.60 -20.04
C GLN A 181 7.08 15.74 -19.11
N CYS A 182 7.42 16.89 -19.70
CA CYS A 182 7.66 18.14 -18.98
C CYS A 182 6.53 19.13 -19.22
N SER A 183 5.99 19.73 -18.15
CA SER A 183 5.03 20.84 -18.26
C SER A 183 5.60 22.02 -19.05
N CYS A 184 6.89 22.33 -18.87
CA CYS A 184 7.60 23.36 -19.62
C CYS A 184 7.48 23.18 -21.14
N CYS A 185 7.68 21.95 -21.64
CA CYS A 185 7.62 21.65 -23.07
C CYS A 185 6.19 21.66 -23.60
N PHE A 186 5.22 21.22 -22.79
CA PHE A 186 3.81 21.23 -23.14
C PHE A 186 3.29 22.65 -23.42
N PHE A 187 3.75 23.64 -22.66
CA PHE A 187 3.43 25.06 -22.87
C PHE A 187 4.43 25.78 -23.79
N GLU A 188 5.14 25.06 -24.66
CA GLU A 188 6.12 25.63 -25.61
C GLU A 188 7.18 26.52 -24.94
N HIS A 189 7.58 26.18 -23.72
CA HIS A 189 8.52 26.96 -22.90
C HIS A 189 8.04 28.39 -22.63
N ARG A 190 6.72 28.56 -22.48
CA ARG A 190 6.09 29.80 -22.03
C ARG A 190 5.29 29.56 -20.76
N HIS A 191 5.38 30.49 -19.82
CA HIS A 191 4.60 30.42 -18.58
C HIS A 191 3.10 30.60 -18.89
N PRO A 192 2.19 29.71 -18.43
CA PRO A 192 0.80 29.69 -18.87
C PRO A 192 0.00 30.95 -18.51
N GLN A 193 0.37 31.64 -17.43
CA GLN A 193 -0.32 32.85 -16.99
C GLN A 193 0.32 34.15 -17.50
N THR A 194 1.64 34.17 -17.71
CA THR A 194 2.38 35.43 -17.99
C THR A 194 2.88 35.52 -19.43
N GLY A 195 2.87 34.41 -20.18
CA GLY A 195 3.39 34.32 -21.54
C GLY A 195 4.92 34.47 -21.66
N LYS A 196 5.62 34.75 -20.56
CA LYS A 196 7.08 34.90 -20.53
C LYS A 196 7.76 33.58 -20.87
N ARG A 197 8.88 33.66 -21.60
CA ARG A 197 9.69 32.49 -21.93
C ARG A 197 10.35 31.96 -20.66
N ILE A 198 10.25 30.66 -20.43
CA ILE A 198 10.86 29.96 -19.30
C ILE A 198 11.96 29.02 -19.78
N MET A 199 12.86 28.66 -18.88
CA MET A 199 13.89 27.65 -19.14
C MET A 199 13.23 26.26 -19.33
N CYS A 200 13.89 25.40 -20.10
CA CYS A 200 13.43 24.02 -20.28
C CYS A 200 13.87 23.16 -19.10
N ASP A 201 12.93 22.74 -18.25
CA ASP A 201 13.22 21.83 -17.13
C ASP A 201 13.87 20.52 -17.60
N ARG A 202 13.51 20.01 -18.79
CA ARG A 202 14.11 18.80 -19.36
C ARG A 202 15.63 18.92 -19.50
N LYS A 203 16.13 20.06 -19.98
CA LYS A 203 17.57 20.27 -20.13
C LYS A 203 18.28 20.24 -18.79
N VAL A 204 17.69 20.90 -17.78
CA VAL A 204 18.25 20.96 -16.42
C VAL A 204 18.24 19.58 -15.77
N VAL A 205 17.12 18.87 -15.83
CA VAL A 205 16.99 17.52 -15.29
C VAL A 205 17.97 16.57 -15.98
N TYR A 206 18.09 16.63 -17.30
CA TYR A 206 18.98 15.74 -18.05
C TYR A 206 20.44 15.99 -17.71
N GLN A 207 20.83 17.26 -17.62
CA GLN A 207 22.18 17.62 -17.21
C GLN A 207 22.45 17.09 -15.79
N ALA A 208 21.55 17.38 -14.84
CA ALA A 208 21.73 16.92 -13.46
C ALA A 208 21.79 15.39 -13.33
N VAL A 209 20.95 14.65 -14.05
CA VAL A 209 20.99 13.17 -14.08
C VAL A 209 22.28 12.70 -14.74
N ASN A 210 22.67 13.26 -15.89
CA ASN A 210 23.88 12.88 -16.57
C ASN A 210 25.11 13.09 -15.68
N ASP A 211 25.23 14.27 -15.06
CA ASP A 211 26.33 14.62 -14.15
C ASP A 211 26.34 13.69 -12.92
N SER A 212 25.17 13.36 -12.37
CA SER A 212 25.05 12.48 -11.20
C SER A 212 25.40 11.02 -11.49
N TYR A 213 25.24 10.57 -12.74
CA TYR A 213 25.50 9.19 -13.17
C TYR A 213 26.82 9.05 -13.96
N ASP A 214 27.56 10.14 -14.18
CA ASP A 214 28.89 10.11 -14.80
C ASP A 214 29.97 9.58 -13.85
N ASP A 215 29.69 9.60 -12.53
CA ASP A 215 30.55 9.06 -11.48
C ASP A 215 30.94 7.60 -11.77
N GLN A 216 32.25 7.33 -11.77
CA GLN A 216 32.79 6.00 -12.05
C GLN A 216 32.28 4.94 -11.08
N GLU A 217 32.02 5.28 -9.81
CA GLU A 217 31.52 4.33 -8.83
C GLU A 217 30.11 3.89 -9.17
N VAL A 218 29.22 4.86 -9.47
CA VAL A 218 27.86 4.60 -9.92
C VAL A 218 27.88 3.76 -11.19
N ARG A 219 28.71 4.13 -12.18
CA ARG A 219 28.86 3.35 -13.41
C ARG A 219 29.21 1.90 -13.11
N ARG A 220 30.24 1.62 -12.31
CA ARG A 220 30.67 0.24 -12.00
C ARG A 220 29.54 -0.61 -11.42
N THR A 221 28.67 -0.03 -10.61
CA THR A 221 27.54 -0.77 -10.00
C THR A 221 26.47 -1.11 -11.03
N TYR A 222 26.18 -0.23 -11.99
CA TYR A 222 25.11 -0.41 -12.98
C TYR A 222 25.58 -0.99 -14.33
N SER A 223 26.88 -0.91 -14.65
CA SER A 223 27.41 -1.10 -16.00
C SER A 223 27.86 -2.54 -16.31
N HIS A 224 27.34 -3.56 -15.64
CA HIS A 224 27.76 -4.95 -15.92
C HIS A 224 27.56 -5.37 -17.40
N GLU A 225 26.79 -4.59 -18.17
CA GLU A 225 26.53 -4.79 -19.61
C GLU A 225 26.71 -3.53 -20.47
N VAL A 226 27.08 -2.39 -19.88
CA VAL A 226 26.93 -1.09 -20.55
C VAL A 226 28.29 -0.56 -21.07
N SER A 227 28.36 -0.31 -22.38
CA SER A 227 29.58 0.20 -23.05
C SER A 227 30.06 1.54 -22.45
N ARG A 228 31.37 1.78 -22.47
CA ARG A 228 32.02 3.00 -21.94
C ARG A 228 31.53 4.31 -22.56
N THR A 229 30.79 4.26 -23.66
CA THR A 229 30.28 5.42 -24.41
C THR A 229 28.84 5.81 -24.04
N THR A 230 28.24 5.18 -23.04
CA THR A 230 26.84 5.44 -22.66
C THR A 230 26.69 6.68 -21.79
N SER A 231 25.63 7.45 -22.06
CA SER A 231 25.34 8.66 -21.28
C SER A 231 24.83 8.26 -19.89
N GLY A 232 24.95 9.17 -18.91
CA GLY A 232 24.40 8.91 -17.56
C GLY A 232 22.88 8.69 -17.58
N LEU A 233 22.18 9.21 -18.60
CA LEU A 233 20.75 8.95 -18.81
C LEU A 233 20.47 7.47 -19.14
N ASP A 234 21.33 6.85 -19.95
CA ASP A 234 21.19 5.43 -20.32
C ASP A 234 21.45 4.52 -19.11
N VAL A 235 22.41 4.90 -18.27
CA VAL A 235 22.70 4.20 -16.99
C VAL A 235 21.50 4.30 -16.05
N PHE A 236 20.89 5.48 -15.93
CA PHE A 236 19.68 5.67 -15.13
C PHE A 236 18.48 4.86 -15.68
N ASP A 237 18.24 4.89 -17.00
CA ASP A 237 17.19 4.08 -17.63
C ASP A 237 17.41 2.59 -17.32
N GLY A 238 18.65 2.08 -17.42
CA GLY A 238 19.00 0.73 -17.02
C GLY A 238 18.75 0.43 -15.54
N ALA A 239 19.07 1.37 -14.64
CA ALA A 239 18.80 1.24 -13.21
C ALA A 239 17.29 1.07 -12.91
N VAL A 240 16.43 1.82 -13.61
CA VAL A 240 14.97 1.70 -13.46
C VAL A 240 14.46 0.39 -14.06
N ARG A 241 14.87 0.06 -15.30
CA ARG A 241 14.38 -1.11 -16.03
C ARG A 241 14.76 -2.43 -15.37
N CYS A 242 15.97 -2.53 -14.83
CA CYS A 242 16.44 -3.74 -14.20
C CYS A 242 16.16 -3.70 -12.70
N GLN A 243 16.82 -2.83 -11.95
CA GLN A 243 16.85 -2.93 -10.49
C GLN A 243 15.52 -2.51 -9.84
N LEU A 244 14.97 -1.35 -10.23
CA LEU A 244 13.71 -0.89 -9.66
C LEU A 244 12.55 -1.82 -10.07
N SER A 245 12.51 -2.24 -11.33
CA SER A 245 11.51 -3.20 -11.83
C SER A 245 11.57 -4.55 -11.11
N ASP A 246 12.76 -5.13 -10.94
CA ASP A 246 12.95 -6.40 -10.24
C ASP A 246 12.50 -6.27 -8.79
N ARG A 247 12.94 -5.20 -8.11
CA ARG A 247 12.56 -4.93 -6.72
C ARG A 247 11.05 -4.81 -6.53
N ILE A 248 10.38 -4.06 -7.41
CA ILE A 248 8.93 -3.87 -7.34
C ILE A 248 8.21 -5.17 -7.66
N SER A 249 8.72 -5.95 -8.60
CA SER A 249 8.21 -7.28 -8.92
C SER A 249 8.30 -8.22 -7.73
N GLU A 250 9.44 -8.24 -7.02
CA GLU A 250 9.62 -9.01 -5.78
C GLU A 250 8.63 -8.59 -4.68
N GLN A 251 8.50 -7.27 -4.43
CA GLN A 251 7.54 -6.74 -3.45
C GLN A 251 6.10 -7.12 -3.80
N ARG A 252 5.75 -7.12 -5.10
CA ARG A 252 4.42 -7.47 -5.59
C ARG A 252 4.02 -8.91 -5.28
N PHE A 253 4.95 -9.85 -5.36
CA PHE A 253 4.69 -11.24 -4.99
C PHE A 253 4.60 -11.44 -3.46
N SER A 254 5.16 -10.51 -2.69
CA SER A 254 5.22 -10.57 -1.22
C SER A 254 3.96 -10.06 -0.49
N SER A 255 2.83 -9.86 -1.19
CA SER A 255 1.59 -9.27 -0.63
C SER A 255 1.72 -7.85 -0.03
N SER A 256 2.92 -7.24 -0.09
CA SER A 256 3.24 -6.00 0.62
C SER A 256 2.84 -4.72 -0.10
N LEU A 257 2.53 -4.78 -1.40
CA LEU A 257 2.08 -3.61 -2.16
C LEU A 257 0.70 -3.11 -1.69
N ILE A 258 -0.06 -4.00 -1.05
CA ILE A 258 -1.25 -3.63 -0.30
C ILE A 258 -0.81 -3.63 1.17
N PRO A 259 -0.75 -2.48 1.84
CA PRO A 259 -0.35 -2.41 3.24
C PRO A 259 -1.43 -3.06 4.11
N LEU A 260 -1.40 -4.39 4.20
CA LEU A 260 -2.34 -5.20 4.96
C LEU A 260 -2.34 -4.81 6.44
N ASP A 261 -1.19 -4.36 6.93
CA ASP A 261 -1.05 -3.72 8.23
C ASP A 261 -2.00 -2.54 8.38
N LEU A 262 -2.07 -1.60 7.42
CA LEU A 262 -3.02 -0.48 7.46
C LEU A 262 -4.47 -0.96 7.44
N PHE A 263 -4.80 -2.01 6.67
CA PHE A 263 -6.12 -2.60 6.68
C PHE A 263 -6.45 -3.22 8.05
N ILE A 264 -5.54 -3.97 8.64
CA ILE A 264 -5.69 -4.57 9.97
C ILE A 264 -5.87 -3.46 11.01
N TYR A 265 -4.98 -2.47 11.05
CA TYR A 265 -5.08 -1.34 11.97
C TYR A 265 -6.42 -0.62 11.86
N MET A 266 -6.86 -0.36 10.63
CA MET A 266 -8.13 0.27 10.37
C MET A 266 -9.28 -0.58 10.93
N VAL A 267 -9.36 -1.86 10.55
CA VAL A 267 -10.39 -2.78 11.03
C VAL A 267 -10.45 -2.85 12.55
N TRP A 268 -9.30 -3.03 13.21
CA TRP A 268 -9.21 -3.05 14.66
C TRP A 268 -9.68 -1.73 15.28
N ALA A 269 -9.23 -0.60 14.74
CA ALA A 269 -9.61 0.72 15.23
C ALA A 269 -11.11 1.00 15.12
N TRP A 270 -11.78 0.44 14.10
CA TRP A 270 -13.23 0.54 13.94
C TRP A 270 -14.03 -0.39 14.85
N ASP A 271 -13.45 -1.50 15.33
CA ASP A 271 -14.14 -2.44 16.23
C ASP A 271 -13.93 -2.14 17.72
N ILE A 272 -12.83 -1.47 18.10
CA ILE A 272 -12.54 -1.03 19.48
C ILE A 272 -13.70 -0.26 20.15
N PRO A 273 -14.41 0.68 19.49
CA PRO A 273 -15.56 1.38 20.08
C PRO A 273 -16.60 0.45 20.73
N TRP A 274 -16.77 -0.73 20.13
CA TRP A 274 -17.76 -1.73 20.55
C TRP A 274 -17.27 -2.64 21.67
N LEU A 275 -16.00 -2.53 22.05
CA LEU A 275 -15.42 -3.25 23.17
C LEU A 275 -15.86 -2.67 24.52
N ALA A 276 -16.18 -1.37 24.58
CA ALA A 276 -16.49 -0.70 25.84
C ALA A 276 -17.72 -1.28 26.59
N PRO A 277 -18.88 -1.54 25.94
CA PRO A 277 -20.01 -2.20 26.60
C PRO A 277 -19.68 -3.60 27.12
N ARG A 278 -18.85 -4.35 26.37
CA ARG A 278 -18.42 -5.72 26.71
C ARG A 278 -17.51 -5.71 27.95
N LEU A 279 -16.54 -4.80 27.99
CA LEU A 279 -15.69 -4.59 29.17
C LEU A 279 -16.50 -4.22 30.42
N HIS A 280 -17.57 -3.44 30.26
CA HIS A 280 -18.47 -3.12 31.37
C HIS A 280 -19.20 -4.38 31.88
N LEU A 281 -19.71 -5.23 30.98
CA LEU A 281 -20.34 -6.49 31.33
C LEU A 281 -19.37 -7.43 32.04
N ILE A 282 -18.15 -7.60 31.51
CA ILE A 282 -17.08 -8.41 32.12
C ILE A 282 -16.75 -7.89 33.52
N SER A 283 -16.69 -6.57 33.70
CA SER A 283 -16.46 -5.97 35.02
C SER A 283 -17.61 -6.24 36.00
N GLN A 284 -18.85 -6.29 35.54
CA GLN A 284 -20.00 -6.63 36.39
C GLN A 284 -19.98 -8.10 36.79
N VAL A 285 -19.61 -9.01 35.87
CA VAL A 285 -19.43 -10.45 36.17
C VAL A 285 -18.35 -10.68 37.22
N GLY A 286 -17.26 -9.90 37.20
CA GLY A 286 -16.27 -9.92 38.27
C GLY A 286 -16.84 -9.48 39.63
N ASN A 287 -17.83 -8.59 39.66
CA ASN A 287 -18.46 -8.11 40.89
C ASN A 287 -19.57 -9.05 41.41
N LEU A 288 -20.20 -9.84 40.52
CA LEU A 288 -21.19 -10.86 40.88
C LEU A 288 -20.64 -11.89 41.88
N GLY A 289 -19.32 -12.14 41.86
CA GLY A 289 -18.67 -12.99 42.84
C GLY A 289 -18.64 -12.47 44.28
N ARG A 290 -19.06 -11.23 44.54
CA ARG A 290 -19.26 -10.71 45.89
C ARG A 290 -20.66 -10.99 46.45
N HIS A 291 -21.58 -11.48 45.64
CA HIS A 291 -22.90 -11.89 46.11
C HIS A 291 -22.85 -13.33 46.63
N PRO A 292 -23.27 -13.59 47.89
CA PRO A 292 -23.19 -14.91 48.52
C PRO A 292 -24.01 -15.98 47.78
N GLU A 293 -25.00 -15.58 46.97
CA GLU A 293 -25.80 -16.48 46.13
C GLU A 293 -25.02 -17.08 44.94
N TYR A 294 -23.90 -16.47 44.54
CA TYR A 294 -23.07 -16.90 43.41
C TYR A 294 -21.65 -17.34 43.84
N GLU A 295 -21.45 -17.54 45.14
CA GLU A 295 -20.16 -17.96 45.71
C GLU A 295 -19.77 -19.37 45.25
N HIS A 296 -20.74 -20.16 44.78
CA HIS A 296 -20.52 -21.52 44.27
C HIS A 296 -20.12 -21.61 42.78
N TYR A 297 -20.17 -20.49 42.05
CA TYR A 297 -19.69 -20.47 40.67
C TYR A 297 -18.18 -20.39 40.64
N ASP A 298 -17.57 -21.44 40.09
CA ASP A 298 -16.13 -21.60 39.93
C ASP A 298 -15.54 -20.39 39.18
N ASP A 299 -14.43 -19.82 39.67
CA ASP A 299 -13.78 -18.66 39.05
C ASP A 299 -13.44 -18.91 37.57
N LEU A 300 -13.24 -20.18 37.22
CA LEU A 300 -13.08 -20.65 35.85
C LEU A 300 -14.27 -20.27 34.95
N LEU A 301 -15.51 -20.41 35.42
CA LEU A 301 -16.70 -20.10 34.61
C LEU A 301 -16.80 -18.60 34.30
N ARG A 302 -16.40 -17.74 35.24
CA ARG A 302 -16.37 -16.28 35.03
C ARG A 302 -15.36 -15.88 33.95
N VAL A 303 -14.18 -16.51 33.97
CA VAL A 303 -13.15 -16.31 32.94
C VAL A 303 -13.64 -16.80 31.57
N LEU A 304 -14.31 -17.95 31.53
CA LEU A 304 -14.89 -18.49 30.29
C LEU A 304 -16.00 -17.60 29.73
N TYR A 305 -16.86 -17.05 30.59
CA TYR A 305 -17.88 -16.06 30.21
C TYR A 305 -17.26 -14.82 29.57
N ALA A 306 -16.28 -14.23 30.26
CA ALA A 306 -15.56 -13.07 29.75
C ALA A 306 -14.85 -13.37 28.42
N LEU A 307 -14.28 -14.57 28.28
CA LEU A 307 -13.61 -14.99 27.06
C LEU A 307 -14.59 -15.14 25.88
N ALA A 308 -15.76 -15.75 26.07
CA ALA A 308 -16.74 -15.87 24.98
C ALA A 308 -17.29 -14.52 24.57
N ASP A 309 -17.55 -13.62 25.53
CA ASP A 309 -17.97 -12.25 25.26
C ASP A 309 -16.92 -11.48 24.44
N MET A 310 -15.63 -11.69 24.75
CA MET A 310 -14.51 -11.15 23.98
C MET A 310 -14.40 -11.78 22.59
N ILE A 311 -14.64 -13.08 22.44
CA ILE A 311 -14.64 -13.77 21.14
C ILE A 311 -15.81 -13.29 20.28
N ASP A 312 -16.98 -13.08 20.88
CA ASP A 312 -18.15 -12.54 20.21
C ASP A 312 -17.89 -11.12 19.67
N TRP A 313 -17.20 -10.29 20.44
CA TRP A 313 -16.69 -9.01 19.94
C TRP A 313 -15.67 -9.20 18.81
N ALA A 314 -14.70 -10.11 18.98
CA ALA A 314 -13.60 -10.31 18.05
C ALA A 314 -14.03 -10.98 16.72
N LYS A 315 -15.19 -11.62 16.63
CA LYS A 315 -15.64 -12.38 15.45
C LYS A 315 -15.76 -11.56 14.17
N GLY A 316 -15.90 -10.25 14.29
CA GLY A 316 -15.86 -9.33 13.15
C GLY A 316 -14.52 -9.38 12.40
N LEU A 317 -13.41 -9.51 13.13
CA LEU A 317 -12.05 -9.50 12.59
C LEU A 317 -11.80 -10.59 11.54
N PRO A 318 -11.97 -11.91 11.82
CA PRO A 318 -11.74 -12.94 10.81
C PRO A 318 -12.66 -12.78 9.60
N SER A 319 -13.90 -12.32 9.81
CA SER A 319 -14.86 -12.07 8.73
C SER A 319 -14.37 -10.97 7.78
N ILE A 320 -13.84 -9.87 8.31
CA ILE A 320 -13.29 -8.77 7.49
C ILE A 320 -11.99 -9.17 6.80
N LEU A 321 -11.13 -9.93 7.47
CA LEU A 321 -9.91 -10.42 6.84
C LEU A 321 -10.24 -11.35 5.67
N VAL A 322 -11.14 -12.31 5.85
CA VAL A 322 -11.62 -13.17 4.75
C VAL A 322 -12.25 -12.32 3.65
N LEU A 323 -13.09 -11.35 3.99
CA LEU A 323 -13.68 -10.41 3.05
C LEU A 323 -12.61 -9.69 2.20
N LEU A 324 -11.55 -9.18 2.83
CA LEU A 324 -10.44 -8.52 2.17
C LEU A 324 -9.71 -9.48 1.23
N PHE A 325 -9.34 -10.67 1.70
CA PHE A 325 -8.64 -11.67 0.87
C PHE A 325 -9.47 -12.12 -0.31
N VAL A 326 -10.74 -12.45 -0.11
CA VAL A 326 -11.67 -12.83 -1.19
C VAL A 326 -11.84 -11.68 -2.16
N SER A 327 -12.02 -10.44 -1.68
CA SER A 327 -12.11 -9.25 -2.54
C SER A 327 -10.87 -9.11 -3.42
N MET A 328 -9.67 -9.16 -2.85
CA MET A 328 -8.41 -9.03 -3.61
C MET A 328 -8.23 -10.15 -4.65
N ARG A 329 -8.58 -11.39 -4.30
CA ARG A 329 -8.51 -12.54 -5.22
C ARG A 329 -9.50 -12.38 -6.37
N LEU A 330 -10.73 -11.97 -6.07
CA LEU A 330 -11.74 -11.70 -7.08
C LEU A 330 -11.36 -10.52 -7.97
N TRP A 331 -10.79 -9.45 -7.42
CA TRP A 331 -10.32 -8.33 -8.24
C TRP A 331 -9.26 -8.77 -9.25
N LYS A 332 -8.31 -9.61 -8.83
CA LYS A 332 -7.30 -10.18 -9.72
C LYS A 332 -7.87 -11.17 -10.73
N LEU A 333 -8.85 -11.98 -10.34
CA LEU A 333 -9.50 -12.91 -11.27
C LEU A 333 -10.31 -12.14 -12.32
N MET A 334 -11.13 -11.19 -11.87
CA MET A 334 -12.01 -10.38 -12.70
C MET A 334 -11.25 -9.36 -13.53
N SER A 335 -10.10 -8.82 -13.07
CA SER A 335 -9.28 -7.86 -13.82
C SER A 335 -8.83 -8.42 -15.18
N ARG A 336 -8.64 -9.73 -15.27
CA ARG A 336 -8.23 -10.48 -16.47
C ARG A 336 -9.32 -10.57 -17.54
N TRP A 337 -10.59 -10.44 -17.17
CA TRP A 337 -11.72 -10.54 -18.09
C TRP A 337 -11.92 -9.23 -18.86
N LYS A 338 -11.12 -9.02 -19.92
CA LYS A 338 -11.12 -7.76 -20.69
C LYS A 338 -12.40 -7.56 -21.54
N CYS A 339 -13.14 -8.61 -21.85
CA CYS A 339 -14.33 -8.55 -22.70
C CYS A 339 -15.54 -7.84 -22.05
N CYS A 340 -15.54 -7.66 -20.72
CA CYS A 340 -16.66 -7.09 -19.98
C CYS A 340 -16.31 -5.71 -19.41
N PRO A 341 -17.23 -4.73 -19.46
CA PRO A 341 -17.05 -3.45 -18.78
C PRO A 341 -16.70 -3.63 -17.31
N ARG A 342 -15.81 -2.78 -16.78
CA ARG A 342 -15.33 -2.89 -15.38
C ARG A 342 -16.49 -2.86 -14.37
N ILE A 343 -17.55 -2.09 -14.63
CA ILE A 343 -18.72 -2.02 -13.76
C ILE A 343 -19.50 -3.35 -13.71
N VAL A 344 -19.65 -4.04 -14.84
CA VAL A 344 -20.32 -5.35 -14.92
C VAL A 344 -19.54 -6.38 -14.12
N ARG A 345 -18.22 -6.37 -14.24
CA ARG A 345 -17.33 -7.22 -13.44
C ARG A 345 -17.41 -6.92 -11.94
N ALA A 346 -17.56 -5.64 -11.58
CA ALA A 346 -17.70 -5.22 -10.18
C ALA A 346 -19.01 -5.76 -9.60
N LEU A 347 -20.12 -5.59 -10.33
CA LEU A 347 -21.44 -6.12 -9.96
C LEU A 347 -21.40 -7.65 -9.80
N ALA A 348 -20.77 -8.37 -10.73
CA ALA A 348 -20.64 -9.83 -10.66
C ALA A 348 -19.80 -10.30 -9.45
N SER A 349 -18.85 -9.49 -8.97
CA SER A 349 -18.03 -9.83 -7.80
C SER A 349 -18.79 -9.72 -6.48
N VAL A 350 -19.76 -8.81 -6.38
CA VAL A 350 -20.48 -8.48 -5.14
C VAL A 350 -21.16 -9.69 -4.49
N PRO A 351 -21.98 -10.52 -5.18
CA PRO A 351 -22.63 -11.66 -4.54
C PRO A 351 -21.63 -12.68 -4.01
N MET A 352 -20.51 -12.90 -4.71
CA MET A 352 -19.46 -13.82 -4.26
C MET A 352 -18.81 -13.33 -2.96
N VAL A 353 -18.51 -12.03 -2.89
CA VAL A 353 -17.92 -11.40 -1.71
C VAL A 353 -18.90 -11.41 -0.54
N ILE A 354 -20.17 -11.07 -0.78
CA ILE A 354 -21.22 -11.08 0.25
C ILE A 354 -21.42 -12.50 0.76
N LEU A 355 -21.59 -13.49 -0.13
CA LEU A 355 -21.80 -14.88 0.25
C LEU A 355 -20.63 -15.43 1.08
N SER A 356 -19.38 -15.17 0.68
CA SER A 356 -18.23 -15.63 1.45
C SER A 356 -18.17 -15.01 2.84
N THR A 357 -18.52 -13.72 2.95
CA THR A 357 -18.48 -12.99 4.23
C THR A 357 -19.62 -13.45 5.14
N LEU A 358 -20.83 -13.59 4.59
CA LEU A 358 -21.99 -14.13 5.30
C LEU A 358 -21.73 -15.55 5.78
N LEU A 359 -21.11 -16.40 4.96
CA LEU A 359 -20.79 -17.77 5.35
C LEU A 359 -19.89 -17.81 6.58
N VAL A 360 -18.80 -17.05 6.60
CA VAL A 360 -17.89 -16.98 7.75
C VAL A 360 -18.61 -16.41 8.99
N PHE A 361 -19.34 -15.31 8.82
CA PHE A 361 -20.05 -14.66 9.91
C PHE A 361 -21.12 -15.56 10.52
N VAL A 362 -21.92 -16.23 9.68
CA VAL A 362 -23.00 -17.14 10.10
C VAL A 362 -22.43 -18.37 10.77
N ILE A 363 -21.36 -18.99 10.24
CA ILE A 363 -20.74 -20.16 10.90
C ILE A 363 -20.23 -19.79 12.29
N ILE A 364 -19.54 -18.66 12.44
CA ILE A 364 -19.04 -18.24 13.75
C ILE A 364 -20.20 -17.87 14.68
N SER A 365 -21.23 -17.17 14.19
CA SER A 365 -22.37 -16.77 15.02
C SER A 365 -23.20 -17.97 15.46
N LEU A 366 -23.55 -18.89 14.55
CA LEU A 366 -24.26 -20.12 14.90
C LEU A 366 -23.46 -20.97 15.89
N ALA A 367 -22.14 -21.04 15.75
CA ALA A 367 -21.31 -21.78 16.69
C ALA A 367 -21.29 -21.16 18.10
N LEU A 368 -21.47 -19.84 18.22
CA LEU A 368 -21.60 -19.17 19.50
C LEU A 368 -23.02 -19.31 20.06
N ASP A 369 -24.04 -19.06 19.23
CA ASP A 369 -25.46 -19.08 19.62
C ASP A 369 -25.94 -20.48 20.02
N LEU A 370 -25.53 -21.54 19.31
CA LEU A 370 -25.90 -22.94 19.64
C LEU A 370 -25.34 -23.41 20.99
N THR A 371 -24.52 -22.58 21.64
CA THR A 371 -23.69 -22.99 22.76
C THR A 371 -23.83 -22.09 23.97
N GLU A 372 -24.84 -21.22 23.94
CA GLU A 372 -25.16 -20.30 25.03
C GLU A 372 -25.40 -21.06 26.36
N ASP A 373 -25.86 -22.32 26.29
CA ASP A 373 -26.16 -23.16 27.45
C ASP A 373 -24.97 -24.03 27.93
N ASP A 374 -24.01 -24.36 27.06
CA ASP A 374 -22.90 -25.27 27.34
C ASP A 374 -21.56 -24.60 26.99
N TRP A 375 -20.85 -24.11 28.03
CA TRP A 375 -19.56 -23.42 27.98
C TRP A 375 -18.39 -24.31 27.50
N ASN A 376 -18.53 -24.92 26.33
CA ASN A 376 -17.59 -25.84 25.75
C ASN A 376 -16.50 -25.05 24.99
N PRO A 377 -15.21 -25.17 25.34
CA PRO A 377 -14.14 -24.48 24.62
C PRO A 377 -14.07 -24.85 23.13
N LEU A 378 -14.65 -25.99 22.72
CA LEU A 378 -14.79 -26.39 21.31
C LEU A 378 -15.53 -25.34 20.46
N ASN A 379 -16.35 -24.48 21.07
CA ASN A 379 -17.13 -23.46 20.36
C ASN A 379 -16.25 -22.31 19.85
N THR A 380 -15.02 -22.21 20.36
CA THR A 380 -14.00 -21.27 19.89
C THR A 380 -13.25 -21.79 18.65
N LEU A 381 -13.43 -23.07 18.28
CA LEU A 381 -12.75 -23.69 17.14
C LEU A 381 -13.05 -23.01 15.81
N PRO A 382 -14.30 -22.62 15.47
CA PRO A 382 -14.58 -21.92 14.22
C PRO A 382 -13.88 -20.56 14.15
N PHE A 383 -13.90 -19.79 15.25
CA PHE A 383 -13.21 -18.50 15.32
C PHE A 383 -11.70 -18.67 15.09
N THR A 384 -11.07 -19.56 15.86
CA THR A 384 -9.63 -19.83 15.76
C THR A 384 -9.26 -20.38 14.38
N PHE A 385 -10.07 -21.27 13.81
CA PHE A 385 -9.89 -21.78 12.45
C PHE A 385 -9.90 -20.66 11.42
N PHE A 386 -10.91 -19.79 11.40
CA PHE A 386 -11.00 -18.71 10.42
C PHE A 386 -9.91 -17.64 10.63
N LEU A 387 -9.51 -17.37 11.87
CA LEU A 387 -8.39 -16.48 12.16
C LEU A 387 -7.07 -17.07 11.63
N LEU A 388 -6.81 -18.34 11.90
CA LEU A 388 -5.64 -19.05 11.36
C LEU A 388 -5.68 -19.12 9.83
N LEU A 389 -6.84 -19.37 9.25
CA LEU A 389 -7.03 -19.34 7.79
C LEU A 389 -6.71 -17.96 7.22
N ALA A 390 -7.21 -16.88 7.83
CA ALA A 390 -6.91 -15.52 7.42
C ALA A 390 -5.41 -15.20 7.51
N ILE A 391 -4.74 -15.61 8.60
CA ILE A 391 -3.28 -15.47 8.77
C ILE A 391 -2.51 -16.31 7.73
N CYS A 392 -3.00 -17.50 7.40
CA CYS A 392 -2.40 -18.35 6.37
C CYS A 392 -2.57 -17.73 4.97
N LEU A 393 -3.73 -17.13 4.68
CA LEU A 393 -4.00 -16.41 3.43
C LEU A 393 -3.22 -15.09 3.31
N SER A 394 -2.84 -14.49 4.44
CA SER A 394 -2.04 -13.25 4.49
C SER A 394 -0.56 -13.49 4.21
N LYS A 395 -0.05 -14.70 4.47
CA LYS A 395 1.34 -15.02 4.17
C LYS A 395 1.48 -15.13 2.65
N PRO A 396 2.45 -14.43 2.04
CA PRO A 396 2.74 -14.65 0.64
C PRO A 396 3.07 -16.13 0.44
N PRO A 397 2.62 -16.77 -0.64
CA PRO A 397 3.01 -18.14 -0.94
C PRO A 397 4.53 -18.17 -0.93
N LYS A 398 5.14 -18.89 0.02
CA LYS A 398 6.60 -18.93 0.16
C LYS A 398 7.15 -19.35 -1.19
N ALA A 399 7.81 -18.44 -1.89
CA ALA A 399 8.39 -18.70 -3.21
C ALA A 399 9.32 -19.92 -3.20
N LYS A 400 9.93 -20.22 -2.04
CA LYS A 400 10.73 -21.43 -1.79
C LYS A 400 9.97 -22.75 -1.94
N LEU A 401 8.67 -22.82 -1.64
CA LEU A 401 7.90 -24.06 -1.81
C LEU A 401 7.58 -24.30 -3.29
N LEU A 402 7.29 -23.24 -4.05
CA LEU A 402 7.08 -23.32 -5.50
C LEU A 402 8.39 -23.55 -6.26
N SER A 403 9.52 -22.95 -5.84
CA SER A 403 10.82 -23.28 -6.43
C SER A 403 11.27 -24.70 -6.09
N PHE A 404 10.97 -25.18 -4.88
CA PHE A 404 11.22 -26.58 -4.49
C PHE A 404 10.34 -27.54 -5.29
N VAL A 405 9.03 -27.29 -5.40
CA VAL A 405 8.12 -28.11 -6.22
C VAL A 405 8.50 -28.05 -7.70
N CYS A 406 8.85 -26.89 -8.26
CA CYS A 406 9.35 -26.81 -9.64
C CYS A 406 10.70 -27.53 -9.84
N SER A 407 11.60 -27.50 -8.85
CA SER A 407 12.86 -28.26 -8.88
C SER A 407 12.65 -29.78 -8.75
N VAL A 408 11.58 -30.20 -8.08
CA VAL A 408 11.21 -31.61 -7.91
C VAL A 408 10.37 -32.13 -9.09
N VAL A 409 9.58 -31.28 -9.75
CA VAL A 409 8.70 -31.62 -10.89
C VAL A 409 9.42 -31.55 -12.24
N GLN A 410 10.66 -31.04 -12.30
CA GLN A 410 11.55 -31.22 -13.46
C GLN A 410 12.70 -32.21 -13.20
N PRO A 411 12.44 -33.52 -12.99
CA PRO A 411 13.49 -34.52 -13.02
C PRO A 411 13.82 -34.82 -14.49
N GLY A 412 14.82 -34.15 -15.09
CA GLY A 412 15.29 -34.62 -16.40
C GLY A 412 16.11 -33.71 -17.30
N ARG A 413 16.35 -32.43 -16.97
CA ARG A 413 17.40 -31.69 -17.69
C ARG A 413 18.74 -31.87 -16.98
N GLY A 414 19.47 -32.89 -17.40
CA GLY A 414 20.88 -33.06 -17.04
C GLY A 414 21.69 -31.80 -17.39
N PRO A 415 22.87 -31.63 -16.77
CA PRO A 415 23.72 -30.47 -17.00
C PRO A 415 24.07 -30.35 -18.48
N SER A 416 23.47 -29.39 -19.17
CA SER A 416 23.84 -29.04 -20.53
C SER A 416 25.30 -28.57 -20.51
N ALA A 417 26.09 -29.20 -21.37
CA ALA A 417 27.52 -29.00 -21.48
C ALA A 417 27.89 -27.52 -21.63
N LYS A 418 28.95 -27.13 -20.92
CA LYS A 418 29.63 -25.83 -21.10
C LYS A 418 29.91 -25.61 -22.59
N PRO A 419 29.49 -24.50 -23.21
CA PRO A 419 30.03 -24.12 -24.50
C PRO A 419 31.51 -23.78 -24.32
N SER A 420 32.34 -24.44 -25.13
CA SER A 420 33.78 -24.24 -25.19
C SER A 420 34.11 -22.80 -25.57
N ALA A 421 34.95 -22.18 -24.76
CA ALA A 421 35.59 -20.91 -25.06
C ALA A 421 36.59 -21.11 -26.21
N SER A 422 36.23 -20.72 -27.43
CA SER A 422 37.17 -20.43 -28.51
C SER A 422 36.46 -19.69 -29.65
N GLU A 423 36.37 -18.36 -29.55
CA GLU A 423 36.35 -17.51 -30.74
C GLU A 423 36.81 -16.09 -30.38
N THR A 424 38.13 -15.95 -30.34
CA THR A 424 38.84 -14.68 -30.47
C THR A 424 38.48 -14.04 -31.82
N ARG A 425 37.67 -12.98 -31.80
CA ARG A 425 37.60 -12.01 -32.90
C ARG A 425 38.31 -10.73 -32.49
N SER A 426 39.49 -10.51 -33.08
CA SER A 426 40.23 -9.26 -33.04
C SER A 426 39.48 -8.19 -33.81
N TRP A 427 39.11 -7.10 -33.15
CA TRP A 427 38.85 -5.83 -33.81
C TRP A 427 40.01 -4.90 -33.47
N ASN A 428 40.96 -4.84 -34.41
CA ASN A 428 41.91 -3.75 -34.53
C ASN A 428 41.20 -2.64 -35.29
N GLU A 429 40.94 -1.50 -34.65
CA GLU A 429 40.82 -0.23 -35.35
C GLU A 429 41.32 0.89 -34.44
N LYS A 430 42.22 1.70 -35.01
CA LYS A 430 42.97 2.79 -34.37
C LYS A 430 42.09 4.03 -34.19
N PRO A 431 42.46 4.93 -33.27
CA PRO A 431 41.69 6.13 -32.94
C PRO A 431 42.03 7.29 -33.89
N ASP A 432 41.00 8.01 -34.33
CA ASP A 432 41.15 9.36 -34.89
C ASP A 432 41.03 10.39 -33.76
N GLN A 433 42.12 11.13 -33.58
CA GLN A 433 42.25 12.31 -32.73
C GLN A 433 41.68 13.51 -33.48
N SER A 434 40.70 14.22 -32.90
CA SER A 434 40.53 15.64 -33.15
C SER A 434 40.23 16.34 -31.83
N THR A 435 41.21 17.12 -31.42
CA THR A 435 41.27 17.95 -30.23
C THR A 435 40.65 19.29 -30.58
N GLU A 436 39.57 19.70 -29.91
CA GLU A 436 39.17 21.10 -29.85
C GLU A 436 39.17 21.56 -28.39
N GLU A 437 40.16 22.40 -28.10
CA GLU A 437 40.32 23.15 -26.86
C GLU A 437 39.24 24.23 -26.78
N LEU A 438 38.47 24.24 -25.69
CA LEU A 438 37.67 25.39 -25.30
C LEU A 438 37.91 25.69 -23.81
N SER A 439 38.86 26.59 -23.61
CA SER A 439 39.15 27.29 -22.36
C SER A 439 38.00 28.24 -22.02
N SER A 440 37.40 28.09 -20.83
CA SER A 440 36.79 29.23 -20.14
C SER A 440 36.80 29.03 -18.62
N THR A 441 37.74 29.76 -18.00
CA THR A 441 37.58 30.56 -16.78
C THR A 441 36.66 30.03 -15.66
N SER A 442 37.29 29.39 -14.68
CA SER A 442 36.79 29.24 -13.32
C SER A 442 36.80 30.60 -12.61
N GLN A 443 35.62 31.06 -12.18
CA GLN A 443 35.49 32.18 -11.25
C GLN A 443 35.02 31.60 -9.91
N ASP A 444 35.95 31.55 -8.96
CA ASP A 444 35.72 31.17 -7.57
C ASP A 444 34.84 32.22 -6.89
N ASP A 445 33.62 31.84 -6.53
CA ASP A 445 32.83 32.58 -5.53
C ASP A 445 32.61 31.68 -4.31
N ASN A 446 33.47 31.94 -3.33
CA ASN A 446 33.41 31.44 -1.98
C ASN A 446 32.24 32.13 -1.26
N PHE A 447 31.18 31.41 -0.89
CA PHE A 447 30.09 31.97 -0.08
C PHE A 447 29.73 31.06 1.09
N ASP A 448 30.28 31.45 2.24
CA ASP A 448 29.94 30.96 3.57
C ASP A 448 28.51 31.36 3.98
N GLY A 449 27.81 30.41 4.62
CA GLY A 449 27.03 30.70 5.83
C GLY A 449 25.56 31.11 5.68
N LYS A 450 24.65 30.15 5.92
CA LYS A 450 23.72 30.10 7.07
C LYS A 450 22.56 29.15 6.76
N LEU A 451 22.59 27.97 7.38
CA LEU A 451 21.42 27.10 7.50
C LEU A 451 20.36 27.83 8.35
N ILE A 452 19.20 28.11 7.74
CA ILE A 452 17.98 28.43 8.47
C ILE A 452 17.21 27.11 8.58
N SER A 453 17.10 26.58 9.80
CA SER A 453 16.19 25.48 10.13
C SER A 453 14.75 25.97 10.00
N VAL A 454 13.96 25.33 9.13
CA VAL A 454 12.50 25.44 9.05
C VAL A 454 11.89 24.08 9.33
#